data_AF-A0A9D6CH04-F1
#
_entry.id   AF-A0A9D6CH04-F1
#
_cell.length_a   1.000
_cell.length_b   1.000
_cell.length_c   1.000
_cell.angle_alpha   90.00
_cell.angle_beta   90.00
_cell.angle_gamma   90.00
#
_symmetry.space_group_name_H-M   'P 1'
#
loop_
_entity.id
_entity.type
_entity.pdbx_description
1 polymer ?
#
loop_
_entity_poly.entity_id
_entity_poly.type
_entity_poly.pdbx_seq_one_letter_code
_entity_poly.pdbx_strand_id
1 'polypeptide(L)'
;MANEANITDVGALDEFRRALIRFREEVNAAIAEADSEVKSTFVWLERDRMLHWRRAVPRLDEELTSAKSALYRKEAQTMGDGRRPSVIDEKKAVERAKRRCEDARERLERTRRWLALLERDVSLFKSAMSPIASMVDRDVPDAILRLRNMALALEAYLATPSVSLGEQLERARTRVASMRRAGELRSAEEEMELDRERAALEADEKALALARDAALRALDGGGP
;
A
#
# COMPACT_ATOMS: atom_id res chain seq x y z
N MET A 1 28.89 -21.99 -29.00
CA MET A 1 28.32 -22.95 -28.02
C MET A 1 27.36 -22.17 -27.15
N ALA A 2 26.06 -22.33 -27.38
CA ALA A 2 25.04 -21.66 -26.58
C ALA A 2 24.93 -22.43 -25.26
N ASN A 3 25.31 -21.79 -24.15
CA ASN A 3 25.19 -22.37 -22.83
C ASN A 3 23.69 -22.38 -22.49
N GLU A 4 23.04 -23.55 -22.51
CA GLU A 4 21.64 -23.68 -22.09
C GLU A 4 21.53 -23.29 -20.61
N ALA A 5 20.64 -22.36 -20.30
CA ALA A 5 20.39 -21.93 -18.93
C ALA A 5 19.66 -23.05 -18.18
N ASN A 6 20.25 -23.58 -17.10
CA ASN A 6 19.65 -24.63 -16.28
C ASN A 6 18.58 -24.03 -15.35
N ILE A 7 17.37 -23.83 -15.89
CA ILE A 7 16.22 -23.29 -15.17
C ILE A 7 15.54 -24.45 -14.45
N THR A 8 15.66 -24.51 -13.12
CA THR A 8 15.14 -25.61 -12.31
C THR A 8 13.65 -25.48 -11.97
N ASP A 9 13.15 -24.27 -11.72
CA ASP A 9 11.74 -24.03 -11.39
C ASP A 9 11.31 -22.58 -11.66
N VAL A 10 10.46 -22.37 -12.68
CA VAL A 10 9.86 -21.05 -12.98
C VAL A 10 8.67 -20.77 -12.04
N GLY A 11 8.00 -21.80 -11.54
CA GLY A 11 6.85 -21.70 -10.65
C GLY A 11 7.20 -21.08 -9.29
N ALA A 12 8.43 -21.31 -8.82
CA ALA A 12 8.96 -20.70 -7.60
C ALA A 12 8.93 -19.15 -7.63
N LEU A 13 9.18 -18.53 -8.79
CA LEU A 13 9.10 -17.07 -8.93
C LEU A 13 7.67 -16.56 -8.78
N ASP A 14 6.71 -17.28 -9.35
CA ASP A 14 5.30 -16.91 -9.29
C ASP A 14 4.71 -17.17 -7.89
N GLU A 15 5.16 -18.22 -7.20
CA GLU A 15 4.86 -18.46 -5.79
C GLU A 15 5.41 -17.34 -4.89
N PHE A 16 6.68 -16.96 -5.06
CA PHE A 16 7.27 -15.87 -4.31
C PHE A 16 6.57 -14.54 -4.58
N ARG A 17 6.21 -14.26 -5.84
CA ARG A 17 5.40 -13.09 -6.22
C ARG A 17 4.05 -13.08 -5.49
N ARG A 18 3.35 -14.21 -5.44
CA ARG A 18 2.09 -14.34 -4.68
C ARG A 18 2.30 -14.10 -3.17
N ALA A 19 3.39 -14.63 -2.61
CA ALA A 19 3.73 -14.41 -1.20
C ALA A 19 4.01 -12.93 -0.90
N LEU A 20 4.73 -12.24 -1.79
CA LEU A 20 4.99 -10.79 -1.69
C LEU A 20 3.73 -9.94 -1.76
N ILE A 21 2.76 -10.31 -2.61
CA ILE A 21 1.46 -9.62 -2.69
C ILE A 21 0.72 -9.76 -1.36
N ARG A 22 0.61 -10.97 -0.80
CA ARG A 22 -0.03 -11.19 0.51
C ARG A 22 0.69 -10.45 1.63
N PHE A 23 2.01 -10.54 1.68
CA PHE A 23 2.83 -9.80 2.63
C PHE A 23 2.54 -8.30 2.58
N ARG A 24 2.45 -7.72 1.37
CA ARG A 24 2.12 -6.30 1.19
C ARG A 24 0.75 -5.95 1.77
N GLU A 25 -0.25 -6.77 1.51
CA GLU A 25 -1.62 -6.58 2.00
C GLU A 25 -1.66 -6.67 3.53
N GLU A 26 -1.04 -7.68 4.12
CA GLU A 26 -0.98 -7.91 5.56
C GLU A 26 -0.25 -6.78 6.29
N VAL A 27 0.91 -6.35 5.78
CA VAL A 27 1.67 -5.25 6.40
C VAL A 27 0.92 -3.93 6.29
N ASN A 28 0.30 -3.62 5.15
CA ASN A 28 -0.49 -2.41 5.02
C ASN A 28 -1.68 -2.39 5.97
N ALA A 29 -2.37 -3.52 6.13
CA ALA A 29 -3.46 -3.65 7.11
C ALA A 29 -2.95 -3.43 8.53
N ALA A 30 -1.84 -4.07 8.92
CA ALA A 30 -1.25 -3.93 10.25
C ALA A 30 -0.78 -2.50 10.56
N ILE A 31 -0.15 -1.83 9.58
CA ILE A 31 0.25 -0.42 9.72
C ILE A 31 -0.98 0.46 9.92
N ALA A 32 -2.02 0.28 9.10
CA ALA A 32 -3.23 1.09 9.18
C ALA A 32 -3.99 0.89 10.51
N GLU A 33 -4.05 -0.35 11.00
CA GLU A 33 -4.63 -0.69 12.30
C GLU A 33 -3.88 -0.01 13.45
N ALA A 34 -2.55 -0.15 13.49
CA ALA A 34 -1.72 0.49 14.51
C ALA A 34 -1.87 2.02 14.48
N ASP A 35 -1.87 2.64 13.29
CA ASP A 35 -2.08 4.07 13.13
C ASP A 35 -3.46 4.52 13.65
N SER A 36 -4.49 3.72 13.38
CA SER A 36 -5.87 3.97 13.81
C SER A 36 -6.01 3.91 15.32
N GLU A 37 -5.43 2.90 15.97
CA GLU A 37 -5.46 2.76 17.43
C GLU A 37 -4.73 3.90 18.14
N VAL A 38 -3.54 4.27 17.64
CA VAL A 38 -2.74 5.37 18.18
C VAL A 38 -3.51 6.69 18.07
N LYS A 39 -4.08 6.99 16.88
CA LYS A 39 -4.90 8.19 16.66
C LYS A 39 -6.14 8.20 17.55
N SER A 40 -6.85 7.08 17.63
CA SER A 40 -8.07 6.96 18.43
C SER A 40 -7.79 7.17 19.92
N THR A 41 -6.71 6.57 20.43
CA THR A 41 -6.28 6.72 21.82
C THR A 41 -5.90 8.18 22.12
N PHE A 42 -5.16 8.82 21.22
CA PHE A 42 -4.80 10.23 21.36
C PHE A 42 -6.04 11.12 21.40
N VAL A 43 -6.95 10.96 20.45
CA VAL A 43 -8.21 11.74 20.38
C VAL A 43 -9.06 11.53 21.62
N TRP A 44 -9.22 10.30 22.08
CA TRP A 44 -9.96 10.00 23.31
C TRP A 44 -9.34 10.65 24.54
N LEU A 45 -8.02 10.64 24.65
CA LEU A 45 -7.34 11.25 25.80
C LEU A 45 -7.43 12.78 25.76
N GLU A 46 -7.20 13.38 24.60
CA GLU A 46 -7.20 14.83 24.38
C GLU A 46 -8.61 15.43 24.45
N ARG A 47 -9.57 14.86 23.71
CA ARG A 47 -10.89 15.46 23.53
C ARG A 47 -11.91 14.99 24.55
N ASP A 48 -11.87 13.72 24.95
CA ASP A 48 -12.85 13.17 25.89
C ASP A 48 -12.35 13.27 27.34
N ARG A 49 -11.24 12.61 27.66
CA ARG A 49 -10.79 12.48 29.06
C ARG A 49 -10.31 13.80 29.64
N MET A 50 -9.50 14.56 28.90
CA MET A 50 -9.03 15.85 29.39
C MET A 50 -10.20 16.81 29.64
N LEU A 51 -11.16 16.89 28.71
CA LEU A 51 -12.35 17.73 28.85
C LEU A 51 -13.25 17.26 29.99
N HIS A 52 -13.47 15.95 30.13
CA HIS A 52 -14.25 15.37 31.21
C HIS A 52 -13.69 15.78 32.57
N TRP A 53 -12.40 15.59 32.81
CA TRP A 53 -11.79 15.94 34.10
C TRP A 53 -11.72 17.46 34.34
N ARG A 54 -11.45 18.26 33.29
CA ARG A 54 -11.51 19.74 33.39
C ARG A 54 -12.88 20.24 33.83
N ARG A 55 -13.96 19.58 33.42
CA ARG A 55 -15.34 19.92 33.83
C ARG A 55 -15.73 19.30 35.17
N ALA A 56 -15.24 18.09 35.46
CA ALA A 56 -15.60 17.38 36.68
C ALA A 56 -14.96 17.99 37.93
N VAL A 57 -13.71 18.46 37.86
CA VAL A 57 -12.99 19.00 39.02
C VAL A 57 -13.69 20.21 39.66
N PRO A 58 -14.08 21.26 38.92
CA PRO A 58 -14.82 22.39 39.49
C PRO A 58 -16.14 21.97 40.14
N ARG A 59 -16.93 21.14 39.46
CA ARG A 59 -18.20 20.60 39.98
C ARG A 59 -18.00 19.84 41.30
N LEU A 60 -16.97 18.99 41.38
CA LEU A 60 -16.67 18.23 42.60
C LEU A 60 -16.14 19.12 43.73
N ASP A 61 -15.47 20.22 43.40
CA ASP A 61 -15.02 21.22 44.37
C ASP A 61 -16.19 22.04 44.94
N GLU A 62 -17.19 22.37 44.11
CA GLU A 62 -18.46 22.95 44.53
C GLU A 62 -19.22 21.99 45.46
N GLU A 63 -19.30 20.70 45.12
CA GLU A 63 -19.90 19.68 45.99
C GLU A 63 -19.19 19.57 47.35
N LEU A 64 -17.86 19.62 47.36
CA LEU A 64 -17.07 19.62 48.59
C LEU A 64 -17.34 20.89 49.42
N THR A 65 -17.41 22.04 48.78
CA THR A 65 -17.71 23.33 49.44
C THR A 65 -19.12 23.32 50.04
N SER A 66 -20.10 22.79 49.30
CA SER A 66 -21.47 22.61 49.78
C SER A 66 -21.55 21.65 50.98
N ALA A 67 -20.84 20.52 50.95
CA ALA A 67 -20.77 19.57 52.06
C ALA A 67 -20.13 20.19 53.32
N LYS A 68 -19.03 20.94 53.16
CA LYS A 68 -18.39 21.67 54.26
C LYS A 68 -19.33 22.71 54.87
N SER A 69 -20.08 23.42 54.02
CA SER A 69 -21.05 24.43 54.45
C SER A 69 -22.22 23.79 55.20
N ALA A 70 -22.69 22.61 54.77
CA ALA A 70 -23.72 21.84 55.48
C ALA A 70 -23.24 21.36 56.85
N LEU A 71 -22.00 20.86 56.95
CA LEU A 71 -21.37 20.50 58.22
C LEU A 71 -21.32 21.72 59.16
N TYR A 72 -20.80 22.86 58.68
CA TYR A 72 -20.71 24.08 59.47
C TYR A 72 -22.08 24.56 59.98
N ARG A 73 -23.10 24.56 59.10
CA ARG A 73 -24.48 24.92 59.50
C ARG A 73 -25.00 24.03 60.62
N LYS A 74 -24.75 22.71 60.55
CA LYS A 74 -25.22 21.76 61.57
C LYS A 74 -24.42 21.87 62.87
N GLU A 75 -23.12 22.15 62.80
CA GLU A 75 -22.27 22.42 63.96
C GLU A 75 -22.68 23.72 64.70
N ALA A 76 -23.13 24.73 63.96
CA ALA A 76 -23.59 26.00 64.51
C ALA A 76 -25.03 25.95 65.08
N GLN A 77 -25.81 24.91 64.75
CA GLN A 77 -27.16 24.74 65.33
C GLN A 77 -27.07 24.36 66.81
N THR A 78 -27.85 25.07 67.63
CA THR A 78 -28.05 24.74 69.04
C THR A 78 -29.49 24.28 69.22
N MET A 79 -29.70 23.12 69.84
CA MET A 79 -31.04 22.62 70.13
C MET A 79 -31.65 23.39 71.32
N GLY A 80 -32.98 23.41 71.43
CA GLY A 80 -33.69 24.15 72.50
C GLY A 80 -33.36 23.69 73.92
N ASP A 81 -32.72 22.52 74.09
CA ASP A 81 -32.21 22.00 75.37
C ASP A 81 -30.73 22.34 75.62
N GLY A 82 -30.10 23.15 74.76
CA GLY A 82 -28.68 23.52 74.82
C GLY A 82 -27.73 22.45 74.28
N ARG A 83 -28.21 21.29 73.81
CA ARG A 83 -27.37 20.25 73.22
C ARG A 83 -27.03 20.53 71.76
N ARG A 84 -25.89 19.99 71.32
CA ARG A 84 -25.44 20.07 69.91
C ARG A 84 -25.97 18.87 69.10
N PRO A 85 -26.41 19.07 67.84
CA PRO A 85 -26.80 17.97 66.96
C PRO A 85 -25.67 16.98 66.67
N SER A 86 -26.00 15.72 66.35
CA SER A 86 -25.02 14.75 65.83
C SER A 86 -24.57 15.14 64.42
N VAL A 87 -23.25 15.23 64.21
CA VAL A 87 -22.62 15.68 62.95
C VAL A 87 -21.87 14.57 62.21
N ILE A 88 -22.05 13.31 62.61
CA ILE A 88 -21.30 12.16 62.09
C ILE A 88 -21.55 11.98 60.59
N ASP A 89 -22.78 12.12 60.13
CA ASP A 89 -23.15 11.90 58.73
C ASP A 89 -22.61 13.00 57.81
N GLU A 90 -22.62 14.25 58.27
CA GLU A 90 -22.05 15.39 57.57
C GLU A 90 -20.53 15.28 57.46
N LYS A 91 -19.85 14.86 58.54
CA LYS A 91 -18.41 14.57 58.51
C LYS A 91 -18.07 13.47 57.50
N LYS A 92 -18.86 12.38 57.47
CA LYS A 92 -18.72 11.33 56.45
C LYS A 92 -18.99 11.85 55.04
N ALA A 93 -19.97 12.75 54.87
CA ALA A 93 -20.29 13.34 53.58
C ALA A 93 -19.16 14.24 53.05
N VAL A 94 -18.57 15.08 53.92
CA VAL A 94 -17.40 15.90 53.59
C VAL A 94 -16.22 15.02 53.19
N GLU A 95 -15.94 13.96 53.95
CA GLU A 95 -14.83 13.03 53.64
C GLU A 95 -15.04 12.33 52.29
N ARG A 96 -16.26 11.88 51.98
CA ARG A 96 -16.59 11.31 50.67
C ARG A 96 -16.40 12.33 49.54
N ALA A 97 -16.90 13.55 49.70
CA ALA A 97 -16.76 14.60 48.69
C ALA A 97 -15.28 14.97 48.47
N LYS A 98 -14.51 15.04 49.55
CA LYS A 98 -13.06 15.31 49.52
C LYS A 98 -12.32 14.25 48.72
N ARG A 99 -12.53 12.97 49.02
CA ARG A 99 -11.92 11.86 48.27
C ARG A 99 -12.24 11.89 46.79
N ARG A 100 -13.50 12.16 46.41
CA ARG A 100 -13.89 12.27 45.00
C ARG A 100 -13.18 13.43 44.29
N CYS A 101 -13.07 14.57 44.96
CA CYS A 101 -12.39 15.75 44.43
C CYS A 101 -10.88 15.48 44.24
N GLU A 102 -10.25 14.82 45.22
CA GLU A 102 -8.84 14.42 45.16
C GLU A 102 -8.57 13.41 44.04
N ASP A 103 -9.37 12.34 43.92
CA ASP A 103 -9.27 11.36 42.82
C ASP A 103 -9.43 12.04 41.45
N ALA A 104 -10.41 12.94 41.29
CA ALA A 104 -10.60 13.65 40.04
C ALA A 104 -9.43 14.58 39.68
N ARG A 105 -8.85 15.28 40.66
CA ARG A 105 -7.65 16.12 40.47
C ARG A 105 -6.44 15.26 40.08
N GLU A 106 -6.24 14.14 40.76
CA GLU A 106 -5.16 13.21 40.43
C GLU A 106 -5.32 12.65 39.02
N ARG A 107 -6.54 12.25 38.63
CA ARG A 107 -6.82 11.77 37.28
C ARG A 107 -6.63 12.84 36.22
N LEU A 108 -6.92 14.10 36.51
CA LEU A 108 -6.62 15.22 35.63
C LEU A 108 -5.11 15.37 35.40
N GLU A 109 -4.31 15.34 36.47
CA GLU A 109 -2.85 15.43 36.38
C GLU A 109 -2.22 14.23 35.69
N ARG A 110 -2.75 13.02 35.95
CA ARG A 110 -2.37 11.83 35.18
C ARG A 110 -2.72 12.04 33.70
N THR A 111 -3.96 12.38 33.36
CA THR A 111 -4.39 12.61 31.96
C THR A 111 -3.48 13.63 31.25
N ARG A 112 -3.10 14.73 31.90
CA ARG A 112 -2.13 15.72 31.35
C ARG A 112 -0.78 15.10 31.05
N ARG A 113 -0.21 14.37 32.01
CA ARG A 113 1.10 13.71 31.85
C ARG A 113 1.08 12.67 30.73
N TRP A 114 0.05 11.85 30.70
CA TRP A 114 -0.11 10.81 29.67
C TRP A 114 -0.32 11.42 28.28
N LEU A 115 -1.02 12.56 28.17
CA LEU A 115 -1.18 13.25 26.89
C LEU A 115 0.15 13.76 26.34
N ALA A 116 0.98 14.39 27.18
CA ALA A 116 2.31 14.87 26.77
C ALA A 116 3.26 13.72 26.40
N LEU A 117 3.23 12.61 27.15
CA LEU A 117 4.00 11.41 26.82
C LEU A 117 3.54 10.79 25.49
N LEU A 118 2.22 10.65 25.33
CA LEU A 118 1.64 10.05 24.13
C LEU A 118 1.94 10.89 22.87
N GLU A 119 1.91 12.22 22.94
CA GLU A 119 2.27 13.08 21.82
C GLU A 119 3.70 12.81 21.31
N ARG A 120 4.66 12.69 22.24
CA ARG A 120 6.03 12.31 21.93
C ARG A 120 6.11 10.91 21.34
N ASP A 121 5.44 9.94 21.94
CA ASP A 121 5.49 8.54 21.53
C ASP A 121 4.83 8.31 20.18
N VAL A 122 3.74 9.02 19.87
CA VAL A 122 3.10 9.04 18.54
C VAL A 122 4.08 9.53 17.48
N SER A 123 4.84 10.58 17.78
CA SER A 123 5.86 11.10 16.86
C SER A 123 6.97 10.09 16.60
N LEU A 124 7.48 9.45 17.67
CA LEU A 124 8.49 8.39 17.57
C LEU A 124 7.97 7.20 16.77
N PHE A 125 6.75 6.74 17.06
CA PHE A 125 6.09 5.66 16.32
C PHE A 125 6.00 5.96 14.83
N LYS A 126 5.49 7.13 14.44
CA LYS A 126 5.40 7.53 13.03
C LYS A 126 6.76 7.56 12.36
N SER A 127 7.79 8.08 13.04
CA SER A 127 9.15 8.11 12.51
C SER A 127 9.74 6.71 12.30
N ALA A 128 9.47 5.78 13.22
CA ALA A 128 9.93 4.40 13.15
C ALA A 128 9.18 3.59 12.07
N MET A 129 7.90 3.88 11.84
CA MET A 129 7.07 3.19 10.84
C MET A 129 7.27 3.72 9.41
N SER A 130 7.73 4.96 9.26
CA SER A 130 7.90 5.62 7.95
C SER A 130 8.74 4.81 6.94
N PRO A 131 9.89 4.22 7.30
CA PRO A 131 10.66 3.40 6.37
C PRO A 131 9.92 2.13 5.92
N ILE A 132 9.21 1.47 6.83
CA ILE A 132 8.45 0.25 6.53
C ILE A 132 7.29 0.58 5.59
N ALA A 133 6.53 1.63 5.90
CA ALA A 133 5.45 2.11 5.03
C ALA A 133 5.99 2.46 3.63
N SER A 134 7.11 3.17 3.55
CA SER A 134 7.75 3.54 2.28
C SER A 134 8.19 2.31 1.47
N MET A 135 8.78 1.31 2.13
CA MET A 135 9.20 0.06 1.49
C MET A 135 7.99 -0.70 0.90
N VAL A 136 6.90 -0.79 1.64
CA VAL A 136 5.69 -1.53 1.24
C VAL A 136 4.93 -0.81 0.12
N ASP A 137 4.98 0.51 0.07
CA ASP A 137 4.33 1.32 -0.96
C ASP A 137 5.15 1.47 -2.24
N ARG A 138 6.48 1.43 -2.17
CA ARG A 138 7.36 1.65 -3.33
C ARG A 138 8.11 0.40 -3.76
N ASP A 139 8.87 -0.20 -2.86
CA ASP A 139 9.85 -1.22 -3.21
C ASP A 139 9.20 -2.57 -3.46
N VAL A 140 8.17 -2.93 -2.67
CA VAL A 140 7.43 -4.19 -2.83
C VAL A 140 6.68 -4.25 -4.16
N PRO A 141 5.94 -3.21 -4.62
CA PRO A 141 5.34 -3.20 -5.95
C PRO A 141 6.35 -3.36 -7.09
N ASP A 142 7.51 -2.70 -7.00
CA ASP A 142 8.57 -2.84 -8.00
C ASP A 142 9.13 -4.27 -8.03
N ALA A 143 9.37 -4.87 -6.86
CA ALA A 143 9.79 -6.27 -6.76
C ALA A 143 8.76 -7.24 -7.36
N ILE A 144 7.46 -7.03 -7.09
CA ILE A 144 6.37 -7.83 -7.68
C ILE A 144 6.38 -7.74 -9.21
N LEU A 145 6.57 -6.54 -9.76
CA LEU A 145 6.63 -6.33 -11.21
C LEU A 145 7.88 -7.00 -11.82
N ARG A 146 9.04 -6.88 -11.18
CA ARG A 146 10.28 -7.54 -11.61
C ARG A 146 10.12 -9.05 -11.64
N LEU A 147 9.57 -9.65 -10.58
CA LEU A 147 9.32 -11.09 -10.52
C LEU A 147 8.37 -11.56 -11.62
N ARG A 148 7.32 -10.80 -11.89
CA ARG A 148 6.40 -11.08 -13.01
C ARG A 148 7.14 -11.06 -14.35
N ASN A 149 7.95 -10.04 -14.61
CA ASN A 149 8.68 -9.90 -15.86
C ASN A 149 9.73 -11.00 -16.04
N MET A 150 10.40 -11.40 -14.95
CA MET A 150 11.33 -12.53 -14.95
C MET A 150 10.61 -13.84 -15.27
N ALA A 151 9.45 -14.11 -14.65
CA ALA A 151 8.65 -15.30 -14.94
C ALA A 151 8.23 -15.34 -16.42
N LEU A 152 7.69 -14.24 -16.95
CA LEU A 152 7.29 -14.13 -18.36
C LEU A 152 8.46 -14.33 -19.33
N ALA A 153 9.64 -13.79 -19.01
CA ALA A 153 10.83 -13.95 -19.84
C ALA A 153 11.31 -15.41 -19.88
N LEU A 154 11.26 -16.11 -18.74
CA LEU A 154 11.61 -17.53 -18.65
C LEU A 154 10.58 -18.40 -19.38
N GLU A 155 9.29 -18.11 -19.22
CA GLU A 155 8.22 -18.79 -19.98
C GLU A 155 8.39 -18.60 -21.49
N ALA A 156 8.70 -17.38 -21.95
CA ALA A 156 8.97 -17.09 -23.36
C ALA A 156 10.23 -17.79 -23.88
N TYR A 157 11.29 -17.87 -23.06
CA TYR A 157 12.50 -18.61 -23.39
C TYR A 157 12.21 -20.10 -23.57
N LEU A 158 11.44 -20.71 -22.65
CA LEU A 158 11.03 -22.11 -22.73
C LEU A 158 10.05 -22.39 -23.88
N ALA A 159 9.18 -21.44 -24.21
CA ALA A 159 8.22 -21.56 -25.30
C ALA A 159 8.85 -21.36 -26.69
N THR A 160 10.03 -20.76 -26.77
CA THR A 160 10.76 -20.60 -28.03
C THR A 160 11.32 -21.95 -28.44
N PRO A 161 10.86 -22.57 -29.56
CA PRO A 161 11.41 -23.83 -30.00
C PRO A 161 12.89 -23.62 -30.34
N SER A 162 13.79 -24.21 -29.55
CA SER A 162 15.18 -24.35 -29.96
C SER A 162 15.17 -25.32 -31.14
N VAL A 163 15.17 -24.80 -32.38
CA VAL A 163 15.34 -25.66 -33.56
C VAL A 163 16.72 -26.29 -33.41
N SER A 164 16.77 -27.60 -33.20
CA SER A 164 18.05 -28.28 -33.01
C SER A 164 18.92 -28.06 -34.25
N LEU A 165 20.24 -28.00 -34.08
CA LEU A 165 21.15 -27.89 -35.23
C LEU A 165 20.88 -28.99 -36.28
N GLY A 166 20.45 -30.17 -35.84
CA GLY A 166 20.02 -31.27 -36.71
C GLY A 166 18.75 -30.97 -37.50
N GLU A 167 17.72 -30.37 -36.89
CA GLU A 167 16.52 -29.92 -37.61
C GLU A 167 16.80 -28.71 -38.51
N GLN A 168 17.71 -27.81 -38.13
CA GLN A 168 18.14 -26.70 -38.99
C GLN A 168 18.89 -27.25 -40.22
N LEU A 169 19.76 -28.23 -40.02
CA LEU A 169 20.48 -28.92 -41.09
C LEU A 169 19.53 -29.72 -42.00
N GLU A 170 18.55 -30.42 -41.43
CA GLU A 170 17.57 -31.15 -42.24
C GLU A 170 16.60 -30.22 -42.97
N ARG A 171 16.17 -29.11 -42.37
CA ARG A 171 15.41 -28.06 -43.08
C ARG A 171 16.24 -27.43 -44.20
N ALA A 172 17.53 -27.17 -43.98
CA ALA A 172 18.44 -26.67 -44.99
C ALA A 172 18.67 -27.69 -46.12
N ARG A 173 18.90 -28.96 -45.78
CA ARG A 173 19.02 -30.07 -46.76
C ARG A 173 17.74 -30.26 -47.57
N THR A 174 16.58 -30.20 -46.93
CA THR A 174 15.28 -30.34 -47.59
C THR A 174 15.02 -29.16 -48.53
N ARG A 175 15.39 -27.93 -48.13
CA ARG A 175 15.40 -26.75 -49.02
C ARG A 175 16.33 -26.91 -50.21
N VAL A 176 17.57 -27.35 -49.98
CA VAL A 176 18.54 -27.57 -51.07
C VAL A 176 18.06 -28.68 -52.01
N ALA A 177 17.43 -29.74 -51.48
CA ALA A 177 16.85 -30.82 -52.27
C ALA A 177 15.59 -30.39 -53.04
N SER A 178 14.77 -29.49 -52.48
CA SER A 178 13.62 -28.90 -53.20
C SER A 178 14.09 -27.90 -54.25
N MET A 179 15.16 -27.12 -53.99
CA MET A 179 15.77 -26.21 -54.96
C MET A 179 16.46 -26.97 -56.10
N ARG A 180 17.10 -28.12 -55.83
CA ARG A 180 17.60 -29.02 -56.89
C ARG A 180 16.47 -29.60 -57.73
N ARG A 181 15.37 -30.07 -57.10
CA ARG A 181 14.19 -30.55 -57.83
C ARG A 181 13.49 -29.45 -58.64
N ALA A 182 13.48 -28.21 -58.16
CA ALA A 182 12.94 -27.07 -58.87
C ALA A 182 13.91 -26.48 -59.92
N GLY A 183 15.14 -26.98 -60.00
CA GLY A 183 16.19 -26.59 -60.94
C GLY A 183 16.41 -27.58 -62.09
N GLU A 184 15.70 -28.70 -62.10
CA GLU A 184 15.64 -29.60 -63.26
C GLU A 184 14.44 -29.19 -64.14
N LEU A 185 14.74 -28.34 -65.12
CA LEU A 185 13.95 -27.96 -66.31
C LEU A 185 12.59 -27.29 -66.05
N ARG A 186 12.61 -25.96 -65.86
CA ARG A 186 11.44 -25.12 -66.17
C ARG A 186 11.45 -24.79 -67.66
N SER A 187 10.28 -24.77 -68.27
CA SER A 187 10.20 -24.40 -69.69
C SER A 187 10.55 -22.90 -69.83
N ALA A 188 11.09 -22.48 -70.97
CA ALA A 188 11.42 -21.08 -71.22
C ALA A 188 10.19 -20.15 -71.08
N GLU A 189 8.98 -20.70 -71.23
CA GLU A 189 7.71 -19.99 -71.05
C GLU A 189 7.46 -19.66 -69.56
N GLU A 190 7.77 -20.58 -68.65
CA GLU A 190 7.61 -20.39 -67.20
C GLU A 190 8.62 -19.39 -66.64
N GLU A 191 9.84 -19.34 -67.18
CA GLU A 191 10.83 -18.31 -66.81
C GLU A 191 10.40 -16.92 -67.27
N MET A 192 9.85 -16.80 -68.49
CA MET A 192 9.33 -15.53 -68.99
C MET A 192 8.09 -15.05 -68.22
N GLU A 193 7.23 -15.97 -67.77
CA GLU A 193 6.05 -15.63 -66.97
C GLU A 193 6.43 -15.12 -65.58
N LEU A 194 7.42 -15.74 -64.94
CA LEU A 194 7.95 -15.29 -63.66
C LEU A 194 8.66 -13.93 -63.76
N ASP A 195 9.38 -13.68 -64.85
CA ASP A 195 10.00 -12.37 -65.07
C ASP A 195 8.96 -11.27 -65.29
N ARG A 196 7.83 -11.59 -65.95
CA ARG A 196 6.69 -10.66 -66.07
C ARG A 196 6.01 -10.42 -64.72
N GLU A 197 5.79 -11.47 -63.93
CA GLU A 197 5.21 -11.34 -62.59
C GLU A 197 6.11 -10.55 -61.65
N ARG A 198 7.43 -10.77 -61.69
CA ARG A 198 8.41 -9.97 -60.94
C ARG A 198 8.40 -8.51 -61.37
N ALA A 199 8.37 -8.25 -62.68
CA ALA A 199 8.28 -6.89 -63.19
C ALA A 199 6.97 -6.18 -62.76
N ALA A 200 5.86 -6.93 -62.69
CA ALA A 200 4.58 -6.42 -62.20
C ALA A 200 4.62 -6.09 -60.70
N LEU A 201 5.19 -6.99 -59.88
CA LEU A 201 5.36 -6.75 -58.45
C LEU A 201 6.30 -5.58 -58.15
N GLU A 202 7.39 -5.43 -58.92
CA GLU A 202 8.28 -4.27 -58.80
C GLU A 202 7.58 -2.96 -59.22
N ALA A 203 6.66 -3.01 -60.18
CA ALA A 203 5.87 -1.85 -60.58
C ALA A 203 4.85 -1.46 -59.50
N ASP A 204 4.18 -2.44 -58.90
CA ASP A 204 3.25 -2.23 -57.78
C ASP A 204 3.97 -1.70 -56.54
N GLU A 205 5.15 -2.22 -56.21
CA GLU A 205 5.96 -1.73 -55.09
C GLU A 205 6.40 -0.28 -55.30
N LYS A 206 6.80 0.09 -56.53
CA LYS A 206 7.11 1.47 -56.90
C LYS A 206 5.87 2.37 -56.81
N ALA A 207 4.70 1.89 -57.22
CA ALA A 207 3.45 2.65 -57.11
C ALA A 207 3.07 2.90 -55.64
N LEU A 208 3.20 1.89 -54.77
CA LEU A 208 2.98 2.01 -53.34
C LEU A 208 3.99 2.95 -52.67
N ALA A 209 5.26 2.90 -53.07
CA ALA A 209 6.29 3.82 -52.58
C ALA A 209 5.98 5.27 -52.98
N LEU A 210 5.58 5.52 -54.23
CA LEU A 210 5.17 6.85 -54.70
C LEU A 210 3.91 7.35 -53.97
N ALA A 211 2.93 6.48 -53.74
CA ALA A 211 1.72 6.82 -52.99
C ALA A 211 2.03 7.16 -51.52
N ARG A 212 2.92 6.39 -50.88
CA ARG A 212 3.42 6.66 -49.53
C ARG A 212 4.13 8.02 -49.48
N ASP A 213 5.04 8.28 -50.42
CA ASP A 213 5.82 9.51 -50.45
C ASP A 213 4.95 10.75 -50.77
N ALA A 214 3.88 10.58 -51.55
CA ALA A 214 2.86 11.61 -51.79
C ALA A 214 2.01 11.88 -50.53
N ALA A 215 1.61 10.82 -49.81
CA ALA A 215 0.88 10.94 -48.56
C ALA A 215 1.72 11.64 -47.46
N LEU A 216 3.02 11.33 -47.37
CA LEU A 216 3.95 12.00 -46.46
C LEU A 216 4.07 13.49 -46.80
N ARG A 217 4.19 13.86 -48.09
CA ARG A 217 4.21 15.27 -48.51
C ARG A 217 2.91 16.02 -48.22
N ALA A 218 1.76 15.35 -48.30
CA ALA A 218 0.46 15.94 -47.96
C ALA A 218 0.31 16.20 -46.45
N LEU A 219 0.97 15.39 -45.60
CA LEU A 219 1.02 15.59 -44.16
C LEU A 219 1.99 16.73 -43.78
N ASP A 220 3.14 16.84 -44.45
CA ASP A 220 4.12 17.92 -44.22
C ASP A 220 3.67 19.29 -44.77
N GLY A 221 2.75 19.32 -45.74
CA GLY A 221 2.12 20.56 -46.25
C GLY A 221 0.93 21.05 -45.41
N GLY A 222 0.58 20.35 -44.34
CA GLY A 222 -0.57 20.60 -43.47
C GLY A 222 -0.24 21.36 -42.19
N GLY A 223 0.35 22.55 -42.32
CA GLY A 223 0.16 23.65 -41.38
C GLY A 223 1.42 24.27 -40.75
N PRO A 224 1.35 25.53 -40.29
CA PRO A 224 0.25 26.50 -40.38
C PRO A 224 0.31 27.41 -41.62
#